data_AF-A0A2N2RJB5-F1
#
_entry.id   AF-A0A2N2RJB5-F1
#
_cell.length_a   1.000
_cell.length_b   1.000
_cell.length_c   1.000
_cell.angle_alpha   90.00
_cell.angle_beta   90.00
_cell.angle_gamma   90.00
#
_symmetry.space_group_name_H-M   'P 1'
#
loop_
_entity.id
_entity.type
_entity.pdbx_description
1 polymer ?
#
loop_
_entity_poly.entity_id
_entity_poly.type
_entity_poly.pdbx_seq_one_letter_code
_entity_poly.pdbx_strand_id
1 'polypeptide(L)'
;MTTLVTSAAYAASKTLAPFGSTPTRSQLSEVISALLGYQTYAALGIEEANTSLPYHLDDAEILVLDKPSAEKRATAIGIANVSAVVQACIDAITDAVGPDISVFAGIDDFYDSYARNRMVLAAISSDEVSNAMAECNADFDEDPEFPDKTPATDNLWQARAEWTIEADGDWVGSYDPDADRMFNGDTLHCSAKLSYDKAGRSGLVESNSEAYAHRDDSWADDDYEAEQAYLAEQRESKA
;
A
#
# COMPACT_ATOMS: atom_id res chain seq x y z
N MET A 1 18.40 -1.08 -17.67
CA MET A 1 18.21 -0.01 -16.67
C MET A 1 19.39 0.52 -15.81
N THR A 2 20.67 0.12 -15.98
CA THR A 2 21.79 0.86 -15.35
C THR A 2 21.81 2.35 -15.75
N THR A 3 21.22 2.64 -16.92
CA THR A 3 20.89 3.96 -17.43
C THR A 3 20.06 4.81 -16.47
N LEU A 4 18.98 4.29 -15.87
CA LEU A 4 18.15 5.03 -14.90
C LEU A 4 19.00 5.48 -13.70
N VAL A 5 19.73 4.56 -13.09
CA VAL A 5 20.57 4.87 -11.92
C VAL A 5 21.64 5.89 -12.28
N THR A 6 22.25 5.77 -13.47
CA THR A 6 23.28 6.72 -13.92
C THR A 6 22.70 8.10 -14.27
N SER A 7 21.50 8.17 -14.86
CA SER A 7 20.84 9.42 -15.21
C SER A 7 20.35 10.14 -13.95
N ALA A 8 19.71 9.43 -13.03
CA ALA A 8 19.27 9.95 -11.74
C ALA A 8 20.48 10.39 -10.88
N ALA A 9 21.56 9.61 -10.83
CA ALA A 9 22.78 10.03 -10.13
C ALA A 9 23.41 11.30 -10.73
N TYR A 10 23.34 11.44 -12.06
CA TYR A 10 23.79 12.66 -12.73
C TYR A 10 22.89 13.86 -12.40
N ALA A 11 21.58 13.70 -12.46
CA ALA A 11 20.62 14.75 -12.12
C ALA A 11 20.77 15.19 -10.65
N ALA A 12 20.79 14.25 -9.71
CA ALA A 12 21.03 14.52 -8.29
C ALA A 12 22.38 15.25 -8.07
N SER A 13 23.44 14.86 -8.79
CA SER A 13 24.73 15.55 -8.68
C SER A 13 24.67 17.01 -9.12
N LYS A 14 23.84 17.35 -10.11
CA LYS A 14 23.63 18.74 -10.55
C LYS A 14 22.85 19.53 -9.52
N THR A 15 21.79 18.95 -8.96
CA THR A 15 20.97 19.58 -7.93
C THR A 15 21.78 19.89 -6.67
N LEU A 16 22.70 19.00 -6.30
CA LEU A 16 23.53 19.14 -5.10
C LEU A 16 24.75 20.06 -5.32
N ALA A 17 25.21 20.27 -6.56
CA ALA A 17 26.43 21.03 -6.87
C ALA A 17 26.51 22.44 -6.26
N PRO A 18 25.42 23.22 -6.14
CA PRO A 18 25.44 24.54 -5.51
C PRO A 18 25.76 24.52 -4.00
N PHE A 19 25.66 23.37 -3.33
CA PHE A 19 25.72 23.25 -1.87
C PHE A 19 27.10 22.82 -1.31
N GLY A 20 28.15 22.77 -2.14
CA GLY A 20 29.53 22.51 -1.70
C GLY A 20 30.01 21.08 -1.95
N SER A 21 30.74 20.47 -1.00
CA SER A 21 31.33 19.11 -1.11
C SER A 21 30.26 18.07 -1.42
N THR A 22 30.05 17.83 -2.72
CA THR A 22 28.98 16.98 -3.20
C THR A 22 29.40 15.51 -3.22
N PRO A 23 28.49 14.59 -2.89
CA PRO A 23 28.74 13.18 -3.13
C PRO A 23 29.11 12.94 -4.59
N THR A 24 30.12 12.11 -4.82
CA THR A 24 30.47 11.70 -6.18
C THR A 24 29.31 10.95 -6.83
N ARG A 25 29.26 10.93 -8.17
CA ARG A 25 28.21 10.16 -8.88
C ARG A 25 28.20 8.69 -8.50
N SER A 26 29.38 8.10 -8.24
CA SER A 26 29.46 6.71 -7.78
C SER A 26 28.79 6.53 -6.40
N GLN A 27 28.97 7.47 -5.48
CA GLN A 27 28.29 7.44 -4.19
C GLN A 27 26.77 7.63 -4.34
N LEU A 28 26.33 8.51 -5.25
CA LEU A 28 24.90 8.69 -5.53
C LEU A 28 24.28 7.44 -6.16
N SER A 29 24.99 6.74 -7.06
CA SER A 29 24.53 5.46 -7.60
C SER A 29 24.35 4.41 -6.52
N GLU A 30 25.21 4.38 -5.49
CA GLU A 30 25.05 3.50 -4.33
C GLU A 30 23.81 3.85 -3.49
N VAL A 31 23.54 5.14 -3.27
CA VAL A 31 22.34 5.60 -2.54
C VAL A 31 21.06 5.30 -3.33
N ILE A 32 21.05 5.56 -4.63
CA ILE A 32 19.91 5.26 -5.51
C ILE A 32 19.65 3.75 -5.57
N SER A 33 20.70 2.93 -5.64
CA SER A 33 20.52 1.47 -5.59
C SER A 33 19.91 1.01 -4.27
N ALA A 34 20.29 1.65 -3.16
CA ALA A 34 19.68 1.41 -1.86
C ALA A 34 18.22 1.87 -1.78
N LEU A 35 17.86 3.00 -2.40
CA LEU A 35 16.45 3.39 -2.58
C LEU A 35 15.66 2.33 -3.35
N LEU A 36 16.29 1.65 -4.30
CA LEU A 36 15.66 0.57 -5.07
C LEU A 36 15.68 -0.79 -4.32
N GLY A 37 16.05 -0.83 -3.05
CA GLY A 37 16.07 -2.05 -2.22
C GLY A 37 17.35 -2.90 -2.34
N TYR A 38 18.38 -2.42 -3.04
CA TYR A 38 19.65 -3.11 -3.23
C TYR A 38 20.74 -2.59 -2.29
N GLN A 39 21.50 -3.48 -1.67
CA GLN A 39 22.59 -3.05 -0.78
C GLN A 39 23.72 -2.30 -1.51
N THR A 40 23.93 -2.58 -2.80
CA THR A 40 24.97 -1.97 -3.63
C THR A 40 24.53 -1.83 -5.09
N TYR A 41 25.20 -0.95 -5.83
CA TYR A 41 24.96 -0.80 -7.28
C TYR A 41 25.31 -2.07 -8.07
N ALA A 42 26.34 -2.80 -7.63
CA ALA A 42 26.70 -4.07 -8.25
C ALA A 42 25.60 -5.13 -8.09
N ALA A 43 24.93 -5.18 -6.93
CA ALA A 43 23.84 -6.13 -6.69
C ALA A 43 22.64 -5.85 -7.61
N LEU A 44 22.31 -4.57 -7.84
CA LEU A 44 21.31 -4.18 -8.84
C LEU A 44 21.71 -4.66 -10.23
N GLY A 45 22.96 -4.41 -10.64
CA GLY A 45 23.43 -4.81 -11.96
C GLY A 45 23.40 -6.32 -12.20
N ILE A 46 23.62 -7.14 -11.17
CA ILE A 46 23.54 -8.60 -11.26
C ILE A 46 22.08 -9.06 -11.45
N GLU A 47 21.14 -8.50 -10.68
CA GLU A 47 19.72 -8.87 -10.77
C GLU A 47 19.13 -8.43 -12.11
N GLU A 48 19.44 -7.20 -12.56
CA GLU A 48 19.01 -6.67 -13.86
C GLU A 48 19.60 -7.40 -15.06
N ALA A 49 20.76 -8.07 -14.90
CA ALA A 49 21.33 -8.89 -15.96
C ALA A 49 20.71 -10.31 -16.03
N ASN A 50 19.86 -10.68 -15.08
CA ASN A 50 19.28 -12.02 -15.02
C ASN A 50 18.05 -12.12 -15.94
N THR A 51 18.26 -12.66 -17.15
CA THR A 51 17.19 -12.84 -18.14
C THR A 51 16.17 -13.93 -17.79
N SER A 52 16.30 -14.60 -16.64
CA SER A 52 15.30 -15.57 -16.17
C SER A 52 14.16 -14.93 -15.40
N LEU A 53 14.25 -13.63 -15.09
CA LEU A 53 13.21 -12.91 -14.37
C LEU A 53 12.03 -12.61 -15.31
N PRO A 54 10.78 -12.72 -14.82
CA PRO A 54 9.61 -12.40 -15.63
C PRO A 54 9.52 -10.90 -15.91
N TYR A 55 9.93 -10.08 -14.94
CA TYR A 55 9.92 -8.63 -15.01
C TYR A 55 11.26 -8.07 -14.53
N HIS A 56 11.68 -7.00 -15.19
CA HIS A 56 12.80 -6.16 -14.79
C HIS A 56 12.29 -4.83 -14.27
N LEU A 57 13.17 -4.03 -13.65
CA LEU A 57 12.77 -2.72 -13.15
C LEU A 57 12.20 -1.81 -14.26
N ASP A 58 12.58 -2.05 -15.52
CA ASP A 58 12.09 -1.33 -16.72
C ASP A 58 10.60 -1.60 -16.99
N ASP A 59 10.04 -2.68 -16.44
CA ASP A 59 8.65 -3.07 -16.58
C ASP A 59 7.76 -2.56 -15.43
N ALA A 60 8.33 -1.89 -14.42
CA ALA A 60 7.59 -1.43 -13.24
C ALA A 60 6.58 -0.33 -13.57
N GLU A 61 5.37 -0.46 -13.04
CA GLU A 61 4.32 0.57 -13.11
C GLU A 61 4.37 1.50 -11.88
N ILE A 62 4.85 0.94 -10.76
CA ILE A 62 4.98 1.61 -9.47
C ILE A 62 6.36 1.33 -8.89
N LEU A 63 6.99 2.34 -8.30
CA LEU A 63 8.21 2.23 -7.51
C LEU A 63 7.93 2.59 -6.06
N VAL A 64 8.18 1.66 -5.14
CA VAL A 64 8.14 1.90 -3.69
C VAL A 64 9.56 1.88 -3.14
N LEU A 65 10.09 3.06 -2.80
CA LEU A 65 11.49 3.24 -2.45
C LEU A 65 11.79 2.86 -0.98
N ASP A 66 12.97 2.29 -0.73
CA ASP A 66 13.50 1.98 0.60
C ASP A 66 14.34 3.15 1.13
N LYS A 67 13.66 4.22 1.55
CA LYS A 67 14.32 5.39 2.16
C LYS A 67 15.21 5.02 3.36
N PRO A 68 14.78 4.17 4.32
CA PRO A 68 15.64 3.76 5.44
C PRO A 68 16.95 3.10 5.01
N SER A 69 16.91 2.19 4.03
CA SER A 69 18.13 1.57 3.50
C SER A 69 19.05 2.57 2.80
N ALA A 70 18.48 3.54 2.08
CA ALA A 70 19.24 4.60 1.43
C ALA A 70 19.96 5.51 2.43
N GLU A 71 19.28 5.92 3.51
CA GLU A 71 19.88 6.73 4.58
C GLU A 71 21.01 5.97 5.30
N LYS A 72 20.79 4.69 5.58
CA LYS A 72 21.81 3.80 6.15
C LYS A 72 23.01 3.67 5.21
N ARG A 73 22.78 3.51 3.90
CA ARG A 73 23.85 3.41 2.90
C ARG A 73 24.64 4.70 2.80
N ALA A 74 23.97 5.84 2.70
CA ALA A 74 24.59 7.16 2.63
C ALA A 74 25.48 7.42 3.85
N THR A 75 24.99 7.10 5.05
CA THR A 75 25.75 7.21 6.29
C THR A 75 26.99 6.32 6.26
N ALA A 76 26.85 5.06 5.83
CA ALA A 76 27.93 4.08 5.80
C ALA A 76 29.08 4.46 4.85
N ILE A 77 28.78 5.18 3.76
CA ILE A 77 29.78 5.64 2.78
C ILE A 77 30.28 7.07 3.05
N GLY A 78 29.96 7.64 4.21
CA GLY A 78 30.49 8.92 4.69
C GLY A 78 29.88 10.16 4.05
N ILE A 79 28.65 10.08 3.54
CA ILE A 79 27.93 11.24 3.00
C ILE A 79 27.47 12.15 4.15
N ALA A 80 27.79 13.44 4.05
CA ALA A 80 27.21 14.47 4.91
C ALA A 80 25.80 14.89 4.39
N ASN A 81 24.97 15.46 5.27
CA ASN A 81 23.60 15.90 4.93
C ASN A 81 22.74 14.79 4.29
N VAL A 82 22.78 13.59 4.88
CA VAL A 82 22.12 12.37 4.36
C VAL A 82 20.68 12.62 3.91
N SER A 83 19.86 13.28 4.74
CA SER A 83 18.45 13.55 4.42
C SER A 83 18.28 14.36 3.14
N ALA A 84 19.07 15.43 2.94
CA ALA A 84 19.02 16.25 1.73
C ALA A 84 19.52 15.50 0.49
N VAL A 85 20.56 14.66 0.65
CA VAL A 85 21.09 13.85 -0.46
C VAL A 85 20.09 12.77 -0.87
N VAL A 86 19.47 12.09 0.09
CA VAL A 86 18.45 11.07 -0.18
C VAL A 86 17.24 11.70 -0.85
N GLN A 87 16.76 12.86 -0.38
CA GLN A 87 15.66 13.57 -1.04
C GLN A 87 16.01 13.94 -2.48
N ALA A 88 17.19 14.52 -2.74
CA ALA A 88 17.63 14.84 -4.09
C ALA A 88 17.75 13.60 -5.00
N CYS A 89 18.02 12.42 -4.42
CA CYS A 89 18.02 11.16 -5.17
C CYS A 89 16.59 10.68 -5.48
N ILE A 90 15.65 10.83 -4.54
CA ILE A 90 14.23 10.52 -4.76
C ILE A 90 13.69 11.40 -5.89
N ASP A 91 13.87 12.72 -5.79
CA ASP A 91 13.41 13.67 -6.81
C ASP A 91 14.01 13.33 -8.20
N ALA A 92 15.30 12.98 -8.24
CA ALA A 92 15.97 12.60 -9.48
C ALA A 92 15.49 11.27 -10.06
N ILE A 93 15.04 10.31 -9.23
CA ILE A 93 14.42 9.07 -9.71
C ILE A 93 13.05 9.41 -10.31
N THR A 94 12.22 10.16 -9.58
CA THR A 94 10.89 10.59 -10.02
C THR A 94 10.94 11.31 -11.38
N ASP A 95 11.87 12.26 -11.54
CA ASP A 95 12.05 12.95 -12.81
C ASP A 95 12.54 12.03 -13.93
N ALA A 96 13.37 11.03 -13.61
CA ALA A 96 13.98 10.16 -14.60
C ALA A 96 13.03 9.07 -15.13
N VAL A 97 12.09 8.60 -14.31
CA VAL A 97 11.07 7.63 -14.73
C VAL A 97 9.90 8.30 -15.47
N GLY A 98 9.66 9.58 -15.20
CA GLY A 98 8.61 10.34 -15.87
C GLY A 98 7.21 10.08 -15.29
N PRO A 99 6.16 10.64 -15.91
CA PRO A 99 4.81 10.66 -15.34
C PRO A 99 4.07 9.32 -15.42
N ASP A 100 4.56 8.38 -16.22
CA ASP A 100 3.90 7.10 -16.47
C ASP A 100 4.13 6.09 -15.32
N ILE A 101 5.14 6.32 -14.48
CA ILE A 101 5.51 5.46 -13.36
C ILE A 101 5.30 6.23 -12.05
N SER A 102 4.49 5.69 -11.14
CA SER A 102 4.24 6.30 -9.84
C SER A 102 5.39 5.97 -8.87
N VAL A 103 5.95 6.99 -8.20
CA VAL A 103 7.08 6.82 -7.28
C VAL A 103 6.67 7.25 -5.87
N PHE A 104 6.85 6.34 -4.91
CA PHE A 104 6.53 6.55 -3.49
C PHE A 104 7.80 6.41 -2.65
N ALA A 105 7.96 7.26 -1.63
CA ALA A 105 9.16 7.30 -0.81
C ALA A 105 9.25 6.16 0.22
N GLY A 106 8.20 5.35 0.35
CA GLY A 106 8.09 4.22 1.27
C GLY A 106 6.72 3.56 1.19
N ILE A 107 6.55 2.47 1.96
CA ILE A 107 5.29 1.70 1.99
C ILE A 107 4.15 2.56 2.56
N ASP A 108 4.41 3.39 3.57
CA ASP A 108 3.38 4.24 4.17
C ASP A 108 2.84 5.29 3.18
N ASP A 109 3.74 5.92 2.42
CA ASP A 109 3.39 6.88 1.37
C ASP A 109 2.63 6.21 0.22
N PHE A 110 3.06 5.01 -0.18
CA PHE A 110 2.35 4.18 -1.16
C PHE A 110 0.94 3.81 -0.68
N TYR A 111 0.79 3.42 0.58
CA TYR A 111 -0.49 3.00 1.12
C TYR A 111 -1.46 4.18 1.22
N ASP A 112 -1.03 5.30 1.79
CA ASP A 112 -1.86 6.49 1.98
C ASP A 112 -2.26 7.15 0.66
N SER A 113 -1.31 7.28 -0.27
CA SER A 113 -1.52 8.01 -1.53
C SER A 113 -2.18 7.17 -2.63
N TYR A 114 -2.11 5.84 -2.56
CA TYR A 114 -2.53 4.96 -3.66
C TYR A 114 -3.27 3.71 -3.19
N ALA A 115 -2.63 2.86 -2.38
CA ALA A 115 -3.15 1.51 -2.11
C ALA A 115 -4.51 1.53 -1.39
N ARG A 116 -4.70 2.43 -0.42
CA ARG A 116 -5.97 2.55 0.31
C ARG A 116 -7.12 2.89 -0.64
N ASN A 117 -6.94 3.86 -1.53
CA ASN A 117 -7.97 4.19 -2.53
C ASN A 117 -8.20 3.05 -3.53
N ARG A 118 -7.15 2.30 -3.90
CA ARG A 118 -7.30 1.12 -4.75
C ARG A 118 -8.08 0.00 -4.06
N MET A 119 -7.93 -0.19 -2.75
CA MET A 119 -8.73 -1.12 -1.95
C MET A 119 -10.20 -0.71 -1.90
N VAL A 120 -10.48 0.59 -1.72
CA VAL A 120 -11.84 1.15 -1.81
C VAL A 120 -12.48 0.81 -3.16
N LEU A 121 -11.78 1.09 -4.26
CA LEU A 121 -12.27 0.78 -5.60
C LEU A 121 -12.47 -0.72 -5.84
N ALA A 122 -11.59 -1.57 -5.32
CA ALA A 122 -11.74 -3.03 -5.39
C ALA A 122 -13.00 -3.49 -4.64
N ALA A 123 -13.28 -2.93 -3.46
CA ALA A 123 -14.48 -3.23 -2.69
C ALA A 123 -15.76 -2.79 -3.43
N ILE A 124 -15.81 -1.55 -3.93
CA ILE A 124 -16.98 -1.02 -4.67
C ILE A 124 -17.27 -1.81 -5.94
N SER A 125 -16.22 -2.30 -6.62
CA SER A 125 -16.36 -3.05 -7.87
C SER A 125 -16.55 -4.57 -7.70
N SER A 126 -16.54 -5.07 -6.46
CA SER A 126 -16.67 -6.50 -6.19
C SER A 126 -18.14 -6.95 -6.24
N ASP A 127 -18.42 -7.94 -7.09
CA ASP A 127 -19.72 -8.61 -7.15
C ASP A 127 -20.06 -9.27 -5.81
N GLU A 128 -19.05 -9.78 -5.09
CA GLU A 128 -19.24 -10.42 -3.78
C GLU A 128 -19.66 -9.41 -2.72
N VAL A 129 -18.99 -8.25 -2.68
CA VAL A 129 -19.37 -7.14 -1.80
C VAL A 129 -20.76 -6.62 -2.13
N SER A 130 -21.08 -6.48 -3.42
CA SER A 130 -22.41 -6.05 -3.89
C SER A 130 -23.51 -7.03 -3.46
N ASN A 131 -23.24 -8.34 -3.49
CA ASN A 131 -24.18 -9.34 -3.00
C ASN A 131 -24.40 -9.24 -1.49
N ALA A 132 -23.33 -9.05 -0.71
CA ALA A 132 -23.41 -8.86 0.73
C ALA A 132 -24.24 -7.60 1.09
N MET A 133 -24.05 -6.48 0.38
CA MET A 133 -24.86 -5.27 0.54
C MET A 133 -26.34 -5.50 0.30
N ALA A 134 -26.68 -6.22 -0.77
CA ALA A 134 -28.07 -6.52 -1.11
C ALA A 134 -28.79 -7.35 -0.03
N GLU A 135 -28.04 -8.07 0.81
CA GLU A 135 -28.57 -8.86 1.93
C GLU A 135 -28.78 -8.03 3.23
N CYS A 136 -28.13 -6.87 3.36
CA CYS A 136 -28.25 -5.99 4.54
C CYS A 136 -29.53 -5.14 4.50
N ASN A 137 -30.03 -4.82 3.31
CA ASN A 137 -31.17 -3.91 3.11
C ASN A 137 -30.93 -2.53 3.78
N ALA A 138 -29.73 -2.00 3.59
CA ALA A 138 -29.27 -0.67 4.01
C ALA A 138 -28.76 0.12 2.79
N ASP A 139 -28.86 1.45 2.84
CA ASP A 139 -28.36 2.33 1.79
C ASP A 139 -26.91 2.74 2.09
N PHE A 140 -26.00 2.41 1.18
CA PHE A 140 -24.56 2.68 1.29
C PHE A 140 -24.19 3.89 0.42
N ASP A 141 -24.37 5.10 0.98
CA ASP A 141 -24.08 6.37 0.29
C ASP A 141 -22.61 6.81 0.39
N GLU A 142 -21.88 6.31 1.37
CA GLU A 142 -20.46 6.59 1.59
C GLU A 142 -19.57 5.46 1.05
N ASP A 143 -18.28 5.74 0.86
CA ASP A 143 -17.29 4.74 0.46
C ASP A 143 -16.83 3.91 1.67
N PRO A 144 -16.32 2.67 1.47
CA PRO A 144 -15.78 1.85 2.55
C PRO A 144 -14.58 2.52 3.22
N GLU A 145 -14.50 2.45 4.55
CA GLU A 145 -13.42 3.02 5.34
C GLU A 145 -12.37 1.94 5.64
N PHE A 146 -11.18 2.10 5.05
CA PHE A 146 -10.02 1.29 5.37
C PHE A 146 -9.09 2.02 6.34
N PRO A 147 -8.28 1.32 7.15
CA PRO A 147 -7.44 1.92 8.18
C PRO A 147 -6.52 2.99 7.62
N ASP A 148 -6.42 4.14 8.31
CA ASP A 148 -5.45 5.20 7.96
C ASP A 148 -4.00 4.72 8.05
N LYS A 149 -3.75 3.81 9.01
CA LYS A 149 -2.42 3.26 9.23
C LYS A 149 -2.17 2.11 8.28
N THR A 150 -0.97 2.08 7.70
CA THR A 150 -0.49 0.97 6.88
C THR A 150 -0.65 -0.37 7.59
N PRO A 151 -1.32 -1.35 6.98
CA PRO A 151 -1.48 -2.68 7.53
C PRO A 151 -0.13 -3.41 7.59
N ALA A 152 -0.08 -4.47 8.39
CA ALA A 152 1.09 -5.33 8.44
C ALA A 152 1.24 -6.07 7.09
N THR A 153 2.45 -6.09 6.55
CA THR A 153 2.77 -6.72 5.28
C THR A 153 4.15 -7.35 5.34
N ASP A 154 4.41 -8.30 4.45
CA ASP A 154 5.74 -8.83 4.23
C ASP A 154 6.71 -7.75 3.76
N ASN A 155 8.01 -8.00 3.93
CA ASN A 155 9.03 -7.06 3.52
C ASN A 155 9.09 -6.95 1.98
N LEU A 156 8.52 -5.87 1.45
CA LEU A 156 8.44 -5.56 0.01
C LEU A 156 9.79 -5.69 -0.71
N TRP A 157 10.87 -5.20 -0.11
CA TRP A 157 12.19 -5.17 -0.75
C TRP A 157 12.94 -6.51 -0.66
N GLN A 158 12.44 -7.46 0.14
CA GLN A 158 12.96 -8.83 0.20
C GLN A 158 12.13 -9.82 -0.61
N ALA A 159 10.86 -9.51 -0.88
CA ALA A 159 9.99 -10.27 -1.77
C ALA A 159 10.62 -10.39 -3.17
N ARG A 160 10.47 -11.56 -3.80
CA ARG A 160 11.20 -11.92 -5.03
C ARG A 160 10.34 -12.14 -6.26
N ALA A 161 9.12 -12.64 -6.08
CA ALA A 161 8.23 -12.97 -7.18
C ALA A 161 6.96 -12.14 -7.10
N GLU A 162 6.31 -12.18 -5.93
CA GLU A 162 5.04 -11.50 -5.67
C GLU A 162 5.13 -10.77 -4.33
N TRP A 163 4.36 -9.70 -4.20
CA TRP A 163 4.11 -9.02 -2.94
C TRP A 163 2.63 -8.63 -2.83
N THR A 164 2.08 -8.77 -1.63
CA THR A 164 0.67 -8.52 -1.35
C THR A 164 0.50 -7.59 -0.17
N ILE A 165 -0.55 -6.77 -0.22
CA ILE A 165 -1.01 -5.96 0.90
C ILE A 165 -2.51 -6.15 1.06
N GLU A 166 -2.93 -6.39 2.29
CA GLU A 166 -4.30 -6.72 2.67
C GLU A 166 -4.70 -5.84 3.84
N ALA A 167 -5.92 -5.32 3.80
CA ALA A 167 -6.50 -4.52 4.86
C ALA A 167 -7.97 -4.90 5.06
N ASP A 168 -8.38 -4.92 6.32
CA ASP A 168 -9.77 -5.01 6.72
C ASP A 168 -10.29 -3.60 6.98
N GLY A 169 -11.47 -3.30 6.48
CA GLY A 169 -12.17 -2.03 6.63
C GLY A 169 -13.65 -2.27 6.90
N ASP A 170 -14.35 -1.19 7.20
CA ASP A 170 -15.77 -1.23 7.52
C ASP A 170 -16.54 -0.37 6.52
N TRP A 171 -17.72 -0.83 6.13
CA TRP A 171 -18.64 -0.10 5.29
C TRP A 171 -19.97 0.01 6.00
N VAL A 172 -20.28 1.21 6.48
CA VAL A 172 -21.48 1.49 7.25
C VAL A 172 -22.52 2.11 6.32
N GLY A 173 -23.65 1.43 6.19
CA GLY A 173 -24.84 1.89 5.52
C GLY A 173 -25.76 2.65 6.46
N SER A 174 -26.80 3.25 5.90
CA SER A 174 -27.85 3.94 6.65
C SER A 174 -29.17 3.18 6.54
N TYR A 175 -29.99 3.29 7.59
CA TYR A 175 -31.31 2.70 7.61
C TYR A 175 -32.24 3.41 6.61
N ASP A 176 -32.77 2.67 5.63
CA ASP A 176 -33.82 3.13 4.73
C ASP A 176 -35.21 2.87 5.37
N PRO A 177 -35.95 3.93 5.80
CA PRO A 177 -37.27 3.80 6.38
C PRO A 177 -38.37 3.40 5.38
N ASP A 178 -38.11 3.52 4.07
CA ASP A 178 -39.05 3.20 3.00
C ASP A 178 -38.81 1.79 2.42
N ALA A 179 -37.84 1.03 2.95
CA ALA A 179 -37.53 -0.31 2.46
C ALA A 179 -38.63 -1.34 2.80
N ASP A 180 -38.99 -2.15 1.79
CA ASP A 180 -40.04 -3.18 1.89
C ASP A 180 -39.65 -4.41 2.76
N ARG A 181 -38.39 -4.49 3.22
CA ARG A 181 -37.84 -5.61 4.02
C ARG A 181 -37.38 -5.15 5.40
N MET A 182 -37.36 -6.07 6.37
CA MET A 182 -36.82 -5.79 7.71
C MET A 182 -35.31 -5.52 7.63
N PHE A 183 -34.87 -4.49 8.37
CA PHE A 183 -33.46 -4.17 8.58
C PHE A 183 -32.69 -5.37 9.11
N ASN A 184 -31.52 -5.64 8.53
CA ASN A 184 -30.76 -6.85 8.80
C ASN A 184 -29.27 -6.56 9.03
N GLY A 185 -28.97 -5.41 9.65
CA GLY A 185 -27.62 -4.91 9.87
C GLY A 185 -27.26 -3.78 8.90
N ASP A 186 -26.54 -2.77 9.40
CA ASP A 186 -26.04 -1.61 8.64
C ASP A 186 -24.55 -1.69 8.35
N THR A 187 -23.81 -2.59 8.99
CA THR A 187 -22.35 -2.64 8.87
C THR A 187 -21.89 -3.88 8.09
N LEU A 188 -21.04 -3.65 7.09
CA LEU A 188 -20.31 -4.69 6.37
C LEU A 188 -18.83 -4.61 6.74
N HIS A 189 -18.26 -5.75 7.13
CA HIS A 189 -16.82 -5.89 7.27
C HIS A 189 -16.24 -6.27 5.90
N CYS A 190 -15.51 -5.33 5.31
CA CYS A 190 -14.86 -5.48 4.02
C CYS A 190 -13.38 -5.86 4.22
N SER A 191 -12.87 -6.76 3.39
CA SER A 191 -11.44 -7.07 3.33
C SER A 191 -10.99 -6.95 1.88
N ALA A 192 -9.93 -6.19 1.65
CA ALA A 192 -9.40 -5.97 0.31
C ALA A 192 -7.92 -6.35 0.25
N LYS A 193 -7.57 -7.06 -0.82
CA LYS A 193 -6.23 -7.56 -1.08
C LYS A 193 -5.75 -7.10 -2.45
N LEU A 194 -4.61 -6.44 -2.45
CA LEU A 194 -3.89 -6.04 -3.66
C LEU A 194 -2.66 -6.93 -3.84
N SER A 195 -2.50 -7.48 -5.04
CA SER A 195 -1.40 -8.38 -5.40
C SER A 195 -0.58 -7.78 -6.53
N TYR A 196 0.74 -7.90 -6.41
CA TYR A 196 1.70 -7.30 -7.34
C TYR A 196 2.81 -8.29 -7.70
N ASP A 197 3.13 -8.36 -8.98
CA ASP A 197 4.34 -9.01 -9.45
C ASP A 197 5.56 -8.10 -9.26
N LYS A 198 6.71 -8.71 -8.92
CA LYS A 198 7.94 -7.98 -8.63
C LYS A 198 8.73 -7.65 -9.89
N ALA A 199 8.82 -6.36 -10.20
CA ALA A 199 9.75 -5.77 -11.16
C ALA A 199 11.03 -5.30 -10.46
N GLY A 200 11.91 -6.25 -10.13
CA GLY A 200 13.01 -6.02 -9.20
C GLY A 200 12.52 -5.81 -7.76
N ARG A 201 13.36 -5.23 -6.89
CA ARG A 201 13.05 -5.14 -5.44
C ARG A 201 12.07 -4.03 -5.06
N SER A 202 12.15 -2.88 -5.69
CA SER A 202 11.25 -1.73 -5.42
C SER A 202 10.11 -1.60 -6.44
N GLY A 203 10.22 -2.24 -7.60
CA GLY A 203 9.20 -2.17 -8.64
C GLY A 203 8.05 -3.14 -8.41
N LEU A 204 6.87 -2.70 -8.79
CA LEU A 204 5.62 -3.45 -8.75
C LEU A 204 4.90 -3.32 -10.10
N VAL A 205 4.31 -4.43 -10.54
CA VAL A 205 3.36 -4.51 -11.65
C VAL A 205 2.08 -5.05 -11.06
N GLU A 206 0.95 -4.39 -11.30
CA GLU A 206 -0.31 -4.84 -10.72
C GLU A 206 -0.75 -6.17 -11.36
N SER A 207 -0.96 -7.19 -10.53
CA SER A 207 -1.38 -8.51 -11.00
C SER A 207 -2.86 -8.76 -10.76
N ASN A 208 -3.35 -8.45 -9.55
CA ASN A 208 -4.73 -8.70 -9.17
C ASN A 208 -5.20 -7.78 -8.03
N SER A 209 -6.49 -7.50 -7.98
CA SER A 209 -7.16 -6.86 -6.85
C SER A 209 -8.44 -7.64 -6.50
N GLU A 210 -8.55 -8.03 -5.24
CA GLU A 210 -9.67 -8.82 -4.72
C GLU A 210 -10.27 -8.10 -3.53
N ALA A 211 -11.60 -8.18 -3.39
CA ALA A 211 -12.29 -7.67 -2.22
C ALA A 211 -13.46 -8.56 -1.86
N TYR A 212 -13.58 -8.79 -0.56
CA TYR A 212 -14.56 -9.64 0.09
C TYR A 212 -15.33 -8.81 1.10
N ALA A 213 -16.61 -9.09 1.31
CA ALA A 213 -17.34 -8.52 2.43
C ALA A 213 -18.20 -9.58 3.10
N HIS A 214 -18.33 -9.44 4.41
CA HIS A 214 -19.30 -10.18 5.19
C HIS A 214 -20.10 -9.23 6.06
N ARG A 215 -21.34 -9.62 6.34
CA ARG A 215 -22.25 -8.85 7.16
C ARG A 215 -21.88 -8.96 8.63
N ASP A 216 -21.96 -7.85 9.35
CA ASP A 216 -21.93 -7.88 10.81
C ASP A 216 -23.28 -8.38 11.33
N ASP A 217 -23.28 -9.60 11.86
CA ASP A 217 -24.46 -10.27 12.45
C ASP A 217 -24.51 -10.15 13.98
N SER A 218 -23.62 -9.37 14.60
CA SER A 218 -23.53 -9.24 16.06
C SER A 218 -24.82 -8.71 16.71
N TRP A 219 -25.59 -7.88 16.01
CA TRP A 219 -26.87 -7.37 16.48
C TRP A 219 -27.92 -8.48 16.76
N ALA A 220 -27.86 -9.61 16.06
CA ALA A 220 -28.78 -10.72 16.28
C ALA A 220 -28.55 -11.41 17.64
N ASP A 221 -27.31 -11.40 18.13
CA ASP A 221 -26.95 -11.93 19.44
C ASP A 221 -27.33 -10.94 20.57
N ASP A 222 -27.20 -9.63 20.33
CA ASP A 222 -27.55 -8.58 21.29
C ASP A 222 -29.06 -8.52 21.60
N ASP A 223 -29.94 -8.73 20.61
CA ASP A 223 -31.39 -8.77 20.82
C ASP A 223 -31.80 -9.98 21.69
N TYR A 224 -31.13 -11.12 21.49
CA TYR A 224 -31.33 -12.30 22.33
C TYR A 224 -30.88 -12.04 23.78
N GLU A 225 -29.71 -11.45 24.00
CA GLU A 225 -29.23 -11.13 25.35
C GLU A 225 -30.12 -10.08 26.06
N ALA A 226 -30.56 -9.06 25.33
CA ALA A 226 -31.48 -8.04 25.85
C ALA A 226 -32.87 -8.62 26.18
N GLU A 227 -33.41 -9.50 25.33
CA GLU A 227 -34.67 -10.21 25.58
C GLU A 227 -34.55 -11.13 26.80
N GLN A 228 -33.44 -11.86 26.94
CA GLN A 228 -33.18 -12.71 28.11
C GLN A 228 -33.09 -11.88 29.41
N ALA A 229 -32.42 -10.73 29.37
CA ALA A 229 -32.31 -9.82 30.52
C ALA A 229 -33.69 -9.27 30.94
N TYR A 230 -34.50 -8.83 29.97
CA TYR A 230 -35.87 -8.36 30.23
C TYR A 230 -36.78 -9.46 30.81
N LEU A 231 -36.70 -10.68 30.27
CA LEU A 231 -37.46 -11.83 30.76
C LEU A 231 -37.01 -12.27 32.16
N ALA A 232 -35.73 -12.10 32.52
CA ALA A 232 -35.23 -12.34 33.86
C ALA A 232 -35.80 -11.33 34.87
N GLU A 233 -35.79 -10.03 34.56
CA GLU A 233 -36.38 -8.98 35.41
C GLU A 233 -37.90 -9.16 35.60
N GLN A 234 -38.62 -9.61 34.57
CA GLN A 234 -40.05 -9.93 34.68
C GLN A 234 -40.33 -11.14 35.59
N ARG A 235 -39.39 -12.09 35.71
CA ARG A 235 -39.53 -13.23 36.62
C ARG A 235 -39.24 -12.85 38.06
N GLU A 236 -38.29 -11.94 38.30
CA GLU A 236 -37.98 -11.44 39.65
C GLU A 236 -39.06 -10.51 40.20
N SER A 237 -39.73 -9.72 39.35
CA SER A 237 -40.83 -8.84 39.78
C SER A 237 -42.17 -9.56 40.09
N LYS A 238 -42.27 -10.85 39.77
CA LYS A 238 -43.46 -11.70 40.02
C LYS A 238 -43.28 -12.73 41.14
N ALA A 239 -42.10 -12.77 41.78
CA ALA A 239 -41.81 -13.60 42.96
C ALA A 239 -41.99 -12.78 44.25
#